data_AF-A0AAE2A6G8-F1
#
_entry.id   AF-A0AAE2A6G8-F1
#
_cell.length_a   1.000
_cell.length_b   1.000
_cell.length_c   1.000
_cell.angle_alpha   90.00
_cell.angle_beta   90.00
_cell.angle_gamma   90.00
#
_symmetry.space_group_name_H-M   'P 1'
#
loop_
_entity.id
_entity.type
_entity.pdbx_description
1 polymer ?
#
loop_
_entity_poly.entity_id
_entity_poly.type
_entity_poly.pdbx_seq_one_letter_code
_entity_poly.pdbx_strand_id
1 'polypeptide(L)'
;MKIDDAVETIAKFFNDLIGAWVPGSVLATGLILMHLGPSHLQSLAKLSEGAGFAVTLAGLLFALGHVLLAVYENAIKPLLQRSRLSGAFNEAAAENRQSYRWFVDLVRAQQGTGAITWSFHDLRSVALSISAEAASIGRRFMFVSLLCSGVGSALLIIGVDYLVCFHLQPELLYSYKQVPPWFVQAILLFGTALLLFKQGGAFYSRAMTTPFSVAVAELKLKREDNASSAP
;
A
#
# COMPACT_ATOMS: atom_id res chain seq x y z
N MET A 1 -26.04 1.12 15.38
CA MET A 1 -24.95 1.32 14.40
C MET A 1 -25.50 2.21 13.30
N LYS A 2 -24.89 3.37 13.02
CA LYS A 2 -25.36 4.20 11.90
C LYS A 2 -24.99 3.51 10.59
N ILE A 3 -25.82 3.62 9.57
CA ILE A 3 -25.59 2.98 8.26
C ILE A 3 -24.23 3.41 7.69
N ASP A 4 -23.82 4.65 7.96
CA ASP A 4 -22.53 5.21 7.55
C ASP A 4 -21.33 4.47 8.17
N ASP A 5 -21.42 4.09 9.45
CA ASP A 5 -20.35 3.34 10.14
C ASP A 5 -20.20 1.93 9.55
N ALA A 6 -21.32 1.31 9.17
CA ALA A 6 -21.34 -0.01 8.54
C ALA A 6 -20.69 0.03 7.15
N VAL A 7 -21.04 1.03 6.34
CA VAL A 7 -20.47 1.24 5.00
C VAL A 7 -18.96 1.54 5.11
N GLU A 8 -18.53 2.35 6.07
CA GLU A 8 -17.11 2.63 6.28
C GLU A 8 -16.33 1.36 6.69
N THR A 9 -16.90 0.54 7.58
CA THR A 9 -16.27 -0.72 8.02
C THR A 9 -16.16 -1.71 6.86
N ILE A 10 -17.20 -1.84 6.06
CA ILE A 10 -17.22 -2.68 4.86
C ILE A 10 -16.16 -2.19 3.85
N ALA A 11 -16.10 -0.88 3.59
CA ALA A 11 -15.10 -0.30 2.69
C ALA A 11 -13.66 -0.53 3.19
N LYS A 12 -13.43 -0.46 4.51
CA LYS A 12 -12.13 -0.80 5.12
C LYS A 12 -11.76 -2.26 4.88
N PHE A 13 -12.71 -3.17 5.11
CA PHE A 13 -12.51 -4.59 4.88
C PHE A 13 -12.20 -4.88 3.40
N PHE A 14 -12.94 -4.32 2.46
CA PHE A 14 -12.67 -4.53 1.03
C PHE A 14 -11.32 -3.93 0.59
N ASN A 15 -10.93 -2.78 1.13
CA ASN A 15 -9.61 -2.22 0.85
C ASN A 15 -8.49 -3.12 1.39
N ASP A 16 -8.62 -3.66 2.60
CA ASP A 16 -7.63 -4.60 3.13
C ASP A 16 -7.60 -5.90 2.32
N LEU A 17 -8.79 -6.44 2.01
CA LEU A 17 -8.96 -7.63 1.19
C LEU A 17 -8.28 -7.47 -0.17
N ILE A 18 -8.56 -6.39 -0.92
CA ILE A 18 -7.92 -6.14 -2.21
C ILE A 18 -6.41 -5.91 -2.03
N GLY A 19 -6.02 -5.21 -0.95
CA GLY A 19 -4.64 -4.84 -0.66
C GLY A 19 -3.73 -6.03 -0.40
N ALA A 20 -4.26 -7.10 0.19
CA ALA A 20 -3.56 -8.37 0.37
C ALA A 20 -3.80 -9.34 -0.80
N TRP A 21 -5.04 -9.43 -1.29
CA TRP A 21 -5.41 -10.39 -2.32
C TRP A 21 -4.69 -10.16 -3.65
N VAL A 22 -4.52 -8.90 -4.06
CA VAL A 22 -3.85 -8.58 -5.34
C VAL A 22 -2.36 -8.98 -5.32
N PRO A 23 -1.52 -8.57 -4.35
CA PRO A 23 -0.15 -9.05 -4.24
C PRO A 23 -0.05 -10.59 -4.17
N GLY A 24 -0.90 -11.23 -3.38
CA GLY A 24 -0.94 -12.69 -3.27
C GLY A 24 -1.27 -13.36 -4.59
N SER A 25 -2.23 -12.82 -5.36
CA SER A 25 -2.59 -13.28 -6.69
C SER A 25 -1.45 -13.13 -7.69
N VAL A 26 -0.73 -12.00 -7.66
CA VAL A 26 0.45 -11.77 -8.51
C VAL A 26 1.53 -12.81 -8.21
N LEU A 27 1.83 -13.06 -6.94
CA LEU A 27 2.81 -14.07 -6.53
C LEU A 27 2.39 -15.47 -6.99
N ALA A 28 1.18 -15.91 -6.63
CA ALA A 28 0.69 -17.25 -6.95
C ALA A 28 0.65 -17.48 -8.47
N THR A 29 0.10 -16.53 -9.22
CA THR A 29 0.02 -16.62 -10.69
C THR A 29 1.42 -16.65 -11.30
N GLY A 30 2.34 -15.80 -10.81
CA GLY A 30 3.72 -15.76 -11.30
C GLY A 30 4.46 -17.08 -11.08
N LEU A 31 4.34 -17.67 -9.89
CA LEU A 31 4.96 -18.96 -9.56
C LEU A 31 4.35 -20.12 -10.37
N ILE A 32 3.01 -20.16 -10.50
CA ILE A 32 2.33 -21.18 -11.31
C ILE A 32 2.78 -21.09 -12.76
N LEU A 33 2.80 -19.89 -13.34
CA LEU A 33 3.27 -19.71 -14.72
C LEU A 33 4.72 -20.18 -14.88
N MET A 34 5.59 -19.73 -13.98
CA MET A 34 7.01 -19.99 -14.07
C MET A 34 7.38 -21.47 -13.94
N HIS A 35 6.71 -22.22 -13.07
CA HIS A 35 7.03 -23.63 -12.79
C HIS A 35 6.12 -24.64 -13.50
N LEU A 36 4.82 -24.35 -13.60
CA LEU A 36 3.81 -25.29 -14.08
C LEU A 36 3.27 -24.93 -15.48
N GLY A 37 3.48 -23.70 -15.92
CA GLY A 37 3.03 -23.21 -17.21
C GLY A 37 1.55 -22.81 -17.26
N PRO A 38 1.10 -22.27 -18.41
CA PRO A 38 -0.21 -21.63 -18.55
C PRO A 38 -1.40 -22.60 -18.52
N SER A 39 -1.19 -23.87 -18.85
CA SER A 39 -2.26 -24.89 -18.80
C SER A 39 -2.76 -25.12 -17.37
N HIS A 40 -1.88 -25.04 -16.38
CA HIS A 40 -2.25 -25.24 -14.99
C HIS A 40 -3.12 -24.10 -14.45
N LEU A 41 -2.92 -22.86 -14.89
CA LEU A 41 -3.84 -21.76 -14.56
C LEU A 41 -5.25 -22.02 -15.06
N GLN A 42 -5.39 -22.55 -16.28
CA GLN A 42 -6.71 -22.88 -16.84
C GLN A 42 -7.41 -23.97 -16.02
N SER A 43 -6.66 -24.99 -15.60
CA SER A 43 -7.16 -26.06 -14.73
C SER A 43 -7.58 -25.51 -13.36
N LEU A 44 -6.79 -24.61 -12.77
CA LEU A 44 -7.10 -23.97 -11.48
C LEU A 44 -8.34 -23.07 -11.57
N ALA A 45 -8.50 -22.35 -12.70
CA ALA A 45 -9.69 -21.56 -12.97
C ALA A 45 -10.95 -22.44 -13.07
N LYS A 46 -10.89 -23.59 -13.75
CA LYS A 46 -12.00 -24.54 -13.80
C LYS A 46 -12.33 -25.14 -12.44
N LEU A 47 -11.31 -25.47 -11.64
CA LEU A 47 -11.50 -25.96 -10.26
C LEU A 47 -12.13 -24.90 -9.34
N SER A 48 -11.89 -23.62 -9.62
CA SER A 48 -12.48 -22.50 -8.87
C SER A 48 -13.97 -22.28 -9.12
N GLU A 49 -14.60 -23.01 -10.04
CA GLU A 49 -16.06 -22.99 -10.22
C GLU A 49 -16.80 -23.57 -8.99
N GLY A 50 -16.12 -24.39 -8.17
CA GLY A 50 -16.65 -24.85 -6.89
C GLY A 50 -16.55 -23.79 -5.80
N ALA A 51 -17.69 -23.37 -5.23
CA ALA A 51 -17.76 -22.31 -4.20
C ALA A 51 -16.82 -22.53 -3.01
N GLY A 52 -16.68 -23.78 -2.51
CA GLY A 52 -15.78 -24.10 -1.40
C GLY A 52 -14.29 -23.97 -1.75
N PHE A 53 -13.90 -24.35 -2.97
CA PHE A 53 -12.53 -24.19 -3.43
C PHE A 53 -12.19 -22.71 -3.69
N ALA A 54 -13.12 -21.94 -4.28
CA ALA A 54 -12.94 -20.51 -4.50
C ALA A 54 -12.69 -19.73 -3.20
N VAL A 55 -13.45 -20.01 -2.14
CA VAL A 55 -13.26 -19.38 -0.82
C VAL A 55 -11.92 -19.78 -0.21
N THR A 56 -11.53 -21.06 -0.30
CA THR A 56 -10.24 -21.53 0.21
C THR A 56 -9.07 -20.87 -0.53
N LEU A 57 -9.17 -20.77 -1.85
CA LEU A 57 -8.18 -20.09 -2.69
C LEU A 57 -8.09 -18.60 -2.35
N ALA A 58 -9.23 -17.92 -2.19
CA ALA A 58 -9.26 -16.52 -1.76
C ALA A 58 -8.57 -16.34 -0.39
N GLY A 59 -8.86 -17.20 0.58
CA GLY A 59 -8.19 -17.18 1.89
C GLY A 59 -6.68 -17.39 1.80
N LEU A 60 -6.23 -18.32 0.94
CA LEU A 60 -4.81 -18.57 0.73
C LEU A 60 -4.09 -17.39 0.07
N LEU A 61 -4.70 -16.78 -0.96
CA LEU A 61 -4.14 -15.60 -1.62
C LEU A 61 -4.10 -14.39 -0.69
N PHE A 62 -5.12 -14.22 0.15
CA PHE A 62 -5.13 -13.20 1.19
C PHE A 62 -3.99 -13.40 2.20
N ALA A 63 -3.78 -14.63 2.69
CA ALA A 63 -2.68 -14.95 3.59
C ALA A 63 -1.30 -14.69 2.93
N LEU A 64 -1.12 -15.11 1.67
CA LEU A 64 0.10 -14.82 0.91
C LEU A 64 0.37 -13.32 0.77
N GLY A 65 -0.69 -12.53 0.55
CA GLY A 65 -0.62 -11.06 0.53
C GLY A 65 -0.05 -10.46 1.80
N HIS A 66 -0.54 -10.90 2.97
CA HIS A 66 -0.02 -10.43 4.25
C HIS A 66 1.41 -10.90 4.52
N VAL A 67 1.76 -12.12 4.11
CA VAL A 67 3.15 -12.59 4.17
C VAL A 67 4.06 -11.70 3.33
N LEU A 68 3.66 -11.35 2.11
CA LEU A 68 4.40 -10.43 1.25
C LEU A 68 4.60 -9.06 1.90
N LEU A 69 3.56 -8.52 2.53
CA LEU A 69 3.65 -7.24 3.21
C LEU A 69 4.56 -7.31 4.46
N ALA A 70 4.54 -8.42 5.18
CA ALA A 70 5.44 -8.66 6.30
C ALA A 70 6.90 -8.80 5.83
N VAL A 71 7.15 -9.51 4.71
CA VAL A 71 8.46 -9.60 4.07
C VAL A 71 8.93 -8.22 3.61
N TYR A 72 8.03 -7.41 3.06
CA TYR A 72 8.35 -6.04 2.68
C TYR A 72 8.85 -5.23 3.87
N GLU A 73 8.06 -5.14 4.94
CA GLU A 73 8.39 -4.31 6.11
C GLU A 73 9.65 -4.80 6.84
N ASN A 74 9.82 -6.11 7.00
CA ASN A 74 10.91 -6.67 7.82
C ASN A 74 12.22 -6.92 7.04
N ALA A 75 12.16 -7.17 5.73
CA ALA A 75 13.36 -7.54 4.95
C ALA A 75 13.64 -6.59 3.79
N ILE A 76 12.65 -6.33 2.91
CA ILE A 76 12.89 -5.58 1.67
C ILE A 76 13.10 -4.09 1.96
N LYS A 77 12.24 -3.48 2.75
CA LYS A 77 12.31 -2.06 3.12
C LYS A 77 13.64 -1.67 3.78
N PRO A 78 14.17 -2.37 4.81
CA PRO A 78 15.48 -2.04 5.36
C PRO A 78 16.61 -2.26 4.35
N LEU A 79 16.51 -3.26 3.47
CA LEU A 79 17.49 -3.48 2.40
C LEU A 79 17.49 -2.33 1.37
N LEU A 80 16.31 -1.85 0.96
CA LEU A 80 16.14 -0.71 0.05
C LEU A 80 16.66 0.59 0.66
N GLN A 81 16.48 0.79 1.98
CA GLN A 81 17.03 1.92 2.70
C GLN A 81 18.55 1.85 2.82
N ARG A 82 19.10 0.68 3.13
CA ARG A 82 20.55 0.45 3.21
C ARG A 82 21.24 0.68 1.86
N SER A 83 20.60 0.25 0.78
CA SER A 83 21.08 0.45 -0.61
C SER A 83 20.81 1.86 -1.16
N ARG A 84 20.17 2.75 -0.37
CA ARG A 84 19.76 4.11 -0.77
C ARG A 84 18.85 4.15 -2.00
N LEU A 85 18.21 3.02 -2.33
CA LEU A 85 17.25 2.93 -3.44
C LEU A 85 15.88 3.50 -3.05
N SER A 86 15.57 3.50 -1.76
CA SER A 86 14.39 4.14 -1.18
C SER A 86 14.77 4.94 0.07
N GLY A 87 14.23 6.15 0.20
CA GLY A 87 14.41 6.97 1.40
C GLY A 87 13.40 6.60 2.48
N ALA A 88 13.80 6.69 3.75
CA ALA A 88 12.85 6.71 4.85
C ALA A 88 11.98 7.98 4.74
N PHE A 89 10.75 7.91 5.26
CA PHE A 89 9.90 9.09 5.37
C PHE A 89 10.60 10.11 6.29
N ASN A 90 10.78 11.33 5.78
CA ASN A 90 11.45 12.39 6.52
C ASN A 90 10.40 13.25 7.23
N GLU A 91 10.16 12.93 8.51
CA GLU A 91 9.22 13.66 9.37
C GLU A 91 9.62 15.14 9.51
N ALA A 92 10.89 15.44 9.73
CA ALA A 92 11.37 16.82 9.84
C ALA A 92 11.10 17.65 8.56
N ALA A 93 11.25 17.04 7.38
CA ALA A 93 10.89 17.70 6.12
C ALA A 93 9.37 17.87 5.97
N ALA A 94 8.58 16.93 6.50
CA ALA A 94 7.11 17.03 6.50
C ALA A 94 6.60 18.11 7.45
N GLU A 95 7.20 18.27 8.63
CA GLU A 95 6.90 19.32 9.61
C GLU A 95 7.22 20.73 9.08
N ASN A 96 8.20 20.84 8.19
CA ASN A 96 8.51 22.10 7.54
C ASN A 96 7.49 22.53 6.47
N ARG A 97 6.52 21.68 6.11
CA ARG A 97 5.49 22.04 5.13
C ARG A 97 4.49 23.03 5.73
N GLN A 98 4.07 23.98 4.88
CA GLN A 98 3.12 25.02 5.26
C GLN A 98 1.78 24.47 5.75
N SER A 99 1.29 23.38 5.14
CA SER A 99 0.04 22.72 5.55
C SER A 99 0.10 22.17 6.98
N TYR A 100 1.23 21.60 7.38
CA TYR A 100 1.45 21.11 8.74
C TYR A 100 1.48 22.29 9.72
N ARG A 101 2.29 23.32 9.44
CA ARG A 101 2.41 24.50 10.30
C ARG A 101 1.06 25.19 10.54
N TRP A 102 0.30 25.42 9.48
CA TRP A 102 -1.05 25.97 9.59
C TRP A 102 -2.00 25.11 10.41
N PHE A 103 -1.92 23.79 10.28
CA PHE A 103 -2.73 22.90 11.09
C PHE A 103 -2.36 22.98 12.57
N VAL A 104 -1.06 22.98 12.89
CA VAL A 104 -0.57 23.14 14.27
C VAL A 104 -1.04 24.45 14.87
N ASP A 105 -0.96 25.55 14.12
CA ASP A 105 -1.40 26.87 14.58
C ASP A 105 -2.91 26.89 14.88
N LEU A 106 -3.73 26.24 14.04
CA LEU A 106 -5.17 26.09 14.27
C LEU A 106 -5.49 25.26 15.52
N VAL A 107 -4.79 24.15 15.71
CA VAL A 107 -4.98 23.28 16.89
C VAL A 107 -4.55 24.02 18.16
N ARG A 108 -3.40 24.71 18.15
CA ARG A 108 -2.91 25.51 19.29
C ARG A 108 -3.88 26.63 19.66
N ALA A 109 -4.49 27.29 18.67
CA ALA A 109 -5.50 28.29 18.92
C ALA A 109 -6.73 27.75 19.67
N GLN A 110 -7.01 26.43 19.57
CA GLN A 110 -8.13 25.78 20.26
C GLN A 110 -7.76 25.16 21.62
N GLN A 111 -6.49 24.87 21.90
CA GLN A 111 -6.07 24.09 23.08
C GLN A 111 -5.98 24.87 24.41
N GLY A 112 -6.08 26.20 24.41
CA GLY A 112 -5.94 26.99 25.64
C GLY A 112 -4.57 26.87 26.32
N THR A 113 -4.44 27.34 27.56
CA THR A 113 -3.16 27.56 28.27
C THR A 113 -2.44 26.29 28.79
N GLY A 114 -2.94 25.09 28.48
CA GLY A 114 -2.37 23.80 28.92
C GLY A 114 -1.78 22.97 27.78
N ALA A 115 -0.91 23.56 26.96
CA ALA A 115 -0.45 23.00 25.69
C ALA A 115 0.25 21.63 25.85
N ILE A 116 -0.40 20.57 25.38
CA ILE A 116 0.21 19.25 25.22
C ILE A 116 1.05 19.29 23.94
N THR A 117 2.33 18.92 24.03
CA THR A 117 3.19 18.77 22.84
C THR A 117 2.77 17.52 22.08
N TRP A 118 2.03 17.70 20.99
CA TRP A 118 1.60 16.59 20.12
C TRP A 118 2.70 16.22 19.12
N SER A 119 2.91 14.92 18.93
CA SER A 119 3.81 14.43 17.88
C SER A 119 3.19 14.59 16.49
N PHE A 120 3.99 14.42 15.43
CA PHE A 120 3.50 14.43 14.05
C PHE A 120 2.35 13.43 13.83
N HIS A 121 2.46 12.22 14.39
CA HIS A 121 1.44 11.18 14.24
C HIS A 121 0.17 11.48 15.04
N ASP A 122 0.28 12.12 16.20
CA ASP A 122 -0.88 12.58 16.97
C ASP A 122 -1.65 13.66 16.20
N LEU A 123 -0.93 14.66 15.69
CA LEU A 123 -1.51 15.73 14.87
C LEU A 123 -2.15 15.17 13.60
N ARG A 124 -1.52 14.18 12.96
CA ARG A 124 -2.11 13.49 11.82
C ARG A 124 -3.40 12.76 12.21
N SER A 125 -3.41 12.06 13.33
CA SER A 125 -4.60 11.37 13.83
C SER A 125 -5.74 12.35 14.06
N VAL A 126 -5.44 13.54 14.60
CA VAL A 126 -6.43 14.61 14.77
C VAL A 126 -6.89 15.19 13.43
N ALA A 127 -5.98 15.40 12.48
CA ALA A 127 -6.35 15.85 11.13
C ALA A 127 -7.33 14.87 10.45
N LEU A 128 -7.09 13.57 10.63
CA LEU A 128 -7.97 12.51 10.12
C LEU A 128 -9.32 12.45 10.85
N SER A 129 -9.38 12.80 12.14
CA SER A 129 -10.65 12.80 12.89
C SER A 129 -11.51 14.03 12.62
N ILE A 130 -10.89 15.17 12.29
CA ILE A 130 -11.59 16.45 12.04
C ILE A 130 -12.31 16.45 10.68
N SER A 131 -11.75 15.74 9.71
CA SER A 131 -12.18 15.78 8.31
C SER A 131 -12.37 14.38 7.76
N ALA A 132 -13.62 14.03 7.43
CA ALA A 132 -13.95 12.76 6.77
C ALA A 132 -13.26 12.65 5.40
N GLU A 133 -13.10 13.78 4.70
CA GLU A 133 -12.39 13.83 3.42
C GLU A 133 -10.89 13.60 3.60
N ALA A 134 -10.27 14.21 4.62
CA ALA A 134 -8.86 13.96 4.95
C ALA A 134 -8.63 12.48 5.29
N ALA A 135 -9.55 11.87 6.04
CA ALA A 135 -9.52 10.44 6.36
C ALA A 135 -9.63 9.56 5.11
N SER A 136 -10.59 9.88 4.23
CA SER A 136 -10.80 9.19 2.95
C SER A 136 -9.56 9.23 2.07
N ILE A 137 -9.02 10.44 1.82
CA ILE A 137 -7.83 10.65 0.98
C ILE A 137 -6.58 9.99 1.60
N GLY A 138 -6.36 10.17 2.90
CA GLY A 138 -5.23 9.58 3.62
C GLY A 138 -5.21 8.06 3.52
N ARG A 139 -6.37 7.41 3.69
CA ARG A 139 -6.53 5.95 3.55
C ARG A 139 -6.31 5.48 2.12
N ARG A 140 -6.83 6.18 1.11
CA ARG A 140 -6.62 5.82 -0.31
C ARG A 140 -5.15 5.83 -0.69
N PHE A 141 -4.41 6.88 -0.32
CA PHE A 141 -2.97 6.92 -0.60
C PHE A 141 -2.20 5.84 0.18
N MET A 142 -2.59 5.55 1.42
CA MET A 142 -1.98 4.46 2.18
C MET A 142 -2.22 3.11 1.51
N PHE A 143 -3.46 2.85 1.08
CA PHE A 143 -3.83 1.63 0.36
C PHE A 143 -2.99 1.46 -0.92
N VAL A 144 -2.91 2.49 -1.77
CA VAL A 144 -2.10 2.41 -3.00
C VAL A 144 -0.62 2.19 -2.69
N SER A 145 -0.10 2.81 -1.63
CA SER A 145 1.28 2.57 -1.17
C SER A 145 1.53 1.11 -0.81
N LEU A 146 0.62 0.50 -0.02
CA LEU A 146 0.72 -0.90 0.39
C LEU A 146 0.58 -1.84 -0.82
N LEU A 147 -0.35 -1.55 -1.74
CA LEU A 147 -0.54 -2.30 -2.97
C LEU A 147 0.73 -2.30 -3.83
N CYS A 148 1.32 -1.12 -4.08
CA CYS A 148 2.58 -1.01 -4.82
C CYS A 148 3.72 -1.78 -4.13
N SER A 149 3.83 -1.66 -2.80
CA SER A 149 4.88 -2.33 -2.03
C SER A 149 4.69 -3.85 -2.01
N GLY A 150 3.46 -4.34 -1.88
CA GLY A 150 3.13 -5.76 -1.91
C GLY A 150 3.39 -6.38 -3.29
N VAL A 151 2.89 -5.76 -4.37
CA VAL A 151 3.13 -6.24 -5.74
C VAL A 151 4.62 -6.17 -6.09
N GLY A 152 5.31 -5.09 -5.70
CA GLY A 152 6.76 -4.99 -5.88
C GLY A 152 7.51 -6.12 -5.18
N SER A 153 7.06 -6.52 -3.98
CA SER A 153 7.64 -7.64 -3.24
C SER A 153 7.36 -8.99 -3.91
N ALA A 154 6.15 -9.19 -4.44
CA ALA A 154 5.83 -10.38 -5.22
C ALA A 154 6.75 -10.51 -6.44
N LEU A 155 6.91 -9.43 -7.22
CA LEU A 155 7.79 -9.41 -8.39
C LEU A 155 9.26 -9.63 -8.02
N LEU A 156 9.71 -9.08 -6.90
CA LEU A 156 11.07 -9.30 -6.40
C LEU A 156 11.30 -10.77 -6.07
N ILE A 157 10.36 -11.42 -5.36
CA ILE A 157 10.45 -12.84 -5.02
C ILE A 157 10.43 -13.70 -6.29
N ILE A 158 9.51 -13.44 -7.22
CA ILE A 158 9.45 -14.15 -8.51
C ILE A 158 10.77 -13.98 -9.27
N GLY A 159 11.32 -12.76 -9.31
CA GLY A 159 12.59 -12.49 -9.98
C GLY A 159 13.77 -13.21 -9.34
N VAL A 160 13.84 -13.25 -8.00
CA VAL A 160 14.88 -14.00 -7.27
C VAL A 160 14.73 -15.50 -7.52
N ASP A 161 13.51 -16.03 -7.40
CA ASP A 161 13.23 -17.44 -7.64
C ASP A 161 13.57 -17.85 -9.08
N TYR A 162 13.20 -17.02 -10.06
CA TYR A 162 13.59 -17.19 -11.46
C TYR A 162 15.11 -17.32 -11.64
N LEU A 163 15.88 -16.40 -11.05
CA LEU A 163 17.35 -16.44 -11.15
C LEU A 163 17.95 -17.67 -10.44
N VAL A 164 17.41 -18.04 -9.28
CA VAL A 164 17.84 -19.21 -8.51
C VAL A 164 17.57 -20.48 -9.31
N CYS A 165 16.36 -20.66 -9.82
CA CYS A 165 15.99 -21.80 -10.64
C CYS A 165 16.81 -21.84 -11.94
N PHE A 166 16.96 -20.69 -12.62
CA PHE A 166 17.74 -20.62 -13.86
C PHE A 166 19.20 -21.07 -13.68
N HIS A 167 19.84 -20.72 -12.56
CA HIS A 167 21.25 -21.04 -12.32
C HIS A 167 21.49 -22.39 -11.62
N LEU A 168 20.61 -22.80 -10.70
CA LEU A 168 20.83 -23.98 -9.87
C LEU A 168 19.99 -25.19 -10.29
N GLN A 169 18.75 -24.97 -10.73
CA GLN A 169 17.76 -26.03 -10.97
C GLN A 169 16.88 -25.69 -12.18
N PRO A 170 17.45 -25.63 -13.40
CA PRO A 170 16.71 -25.18 -14.59
C PRO A 170 15.54 -26.10 -14.95
N GLU A 171 15.57 -27.36 -14.50
CA GLU A 171 14.50 -28.34 -14.68
C GLU A 171 13.18 -27.95 -13.96
N LEU A 172 13.24 -27.07 -12.96
CA LEU A 172 12.05 -26.54 -12.27
C LEU A 172 11.36 -25.41 -13.05
N LEU A 173 11.98 -24.88 -14.11
CA LEU A 173 11.38 -23.86 -14.95
C LEU A 173 10.57 -24.51 -16.06
N TYR A 174 9.37 -23.98 -16.30
CA TYR A 174 8.54 -24.41 -17.41
C TYR A 174 9.24 -24.11 -18.75
N SER A 175 9.38 -25.14 -19.59
CA SER A 175 10.02 -25.02 -20.89
C SER A 175 9.07 -24.37 -21.90
N TYR A 176 9.23 -23.07 -22.13
CA TYR A 176 8.49 -22.36 -23.18
C TYR A 176 9.16 -22.55 -24.54
N LYS A 177 8.35 -22.70 -25.59
CA LYS A 177 8.84 -22.82 -26.99
C LYS A 177 9.61 -21.58 -27.46
N GLN A 178 9.26 -20.41 -26.92
CA GLN A 178 9.90 -19.13 -27.19
C GLN A 178 10.13 -18.43 -25.85
N VAL A 179 11.33 -18.57 -25.29
CA VAL A 179 11.72 -17.89 -24.05
C VAL A 179 12.41 -16.58 -24.42
N PRO A 180 11.97 -15.42 -23.92
CA PRO A 180 12.75 -14.19 -24.07
C PRO A 180 14.13 -14.37 -23.40
N PRO A 181 15.16 -13.62 -23.81
CA PRO A 181 16.46 -13.70 -23.15
C PRO A 181 16.34 -13.44 -21.65
N TRP A 182 17.02 -14.24 -20.83
CA TRP A 182 16.85 -14.23 -19.37
C TRP A 182 17.05 -12.84 -18.75
N PHE A 183 17.98 -12.06 -19.29
CA PHE A 183 18.28 -10.71 -18.81
C PHE A 183 17.12 -9.74 -19.05
N VAL A 184 16.35 -9.90 -20.14
CA VAL A 184 15.17 -9.08 -20.42
C VAL A 184 14.10 -9.35 -19.36
N GLN A 185 13.87 -10.62 -19.03
CA GLN A 185 12.91 -11.02 -18.01
C GLN A 185 13.33 -10.53 -16.62
N ALA A 186 14.61 -10.68 -16.27
CA ALA A 186 15.15 -10.16 -15.02
C ALA A 186 14.99 -8.63 -14.94
N ILE A 187 15.42 -7.88 -15.97
CA ILE A 187 15.27 -6.42 -16.01
C ILE A 187 13.81 -6.00 -15.87
N LEU A 188 12.89 -6.70 -16.53
CA LEU A 188 11.47 -6.38 -16.45
C LEU A 188 10.92 -6.62 -15.04
N LEU A 189 11.21 -7.75 -14.41
CA LEU A 189 10.75 -8.07 -13.07
C LEU A 189 11.34 -7.13 -12.01
N PHE A 190 12.68 -7.03 -11.96
CA PHE A 190 13.37 -6.19 -10.98
C PHE A 190 13.16 -4.70 -11.24
N GLY A 191 13.17 -4.27 -12.50
CA GLY A 191 12.92 -2.87 -12.88
C GLY A 191 11.50 -2.44 -12.50
N THR A 192 10.49 -3.27 -12.78
CA THR A 192 9.11 -2.99 -12.39
C THR A 192 8.95 -2.99 -10.87
N ALA A 193 9.57 -3.95 -10.16
CA ALA A 193 9.57 -3.97 -8.70
C ALA A 193 10.16 -2.68 -8.11
N LEU A 194 11.30 -2.21 -8.63
CA LEU A 194 11.92 -0.96 -8.19
C LEU A 194 11.04 0.27 -8.45
N LEU A 195 10.40 0.35 -9.62
CA LEU A 195 9.46 1.43 -9.92
C LEU A 195 8.26 1.42 -8.96
N LEU A 196 7.72 0.23 -8.66
CA LEU A 196 6.62 0.07 -7.72
C LEU A 196 7.03 0.46 -6.29
N PHE A 197 8.22 0.10 -5.83
CA PHE A 197 8.70 0.53 -4.50
C PHE A 197 8.86 2.05 -4.42
N LYS A 198 9.38 2.69 -5.47
CA LYS A 198 9.47 4.16 -5.52
C LYS A 198 8.09 4.81 -5.48
N GLN A 199 7.15 4.28 -6.26
CA GLN A 199 5.78 4.78 -6.28
C GLN A 199 5.07 4.56 -4.94
N GLY A 200 5.31 3.41 -4.29
CA GLY A 200 4.84 3.10 -2.95
C GLY A 200 5.31 4.13 -1.93
N GLY A 201 6.61 4.43 -1.90
CA GLY A 201 7.17 5.47 -1.04
C GLY A 201 6.57 6.86 -1.29
N ALA A 202 6.34 7.23 -2.55
CA ALA A 202 5.72 8.51 -2.90
C ALA A 202 4.26 8.61 -2.40
N PHE A 203 3.47 7.55 -2.56
CA PHE A 203 2.11 7.50 -2.04
C PHE A 203 2.07 7.44 -0.51
N TYR A 204 3.00 6.74 0.13
CA TYR A 204 3.14 6.76 1.59
C TYR A 204 3.36 8.19 2.11
N SER A 205 4.28 8.93 1.48
CA SER A 205 4.54 10.33 1.82
C SER A 205 3.27 11.19 1.68
N ARG A 206 2.51 11.02 0.59
CA ARG A 206 1.22 11.72 0.40
C ARG A 206 0.19 11.33 1.46
N ALA A 207 0.09 10.04 1.80
CA ALA A 207 -0.80 9.55 2.86
C ALA A 207 -0.50 10.14 4.23
N MET A 208 0.77 10.51 4.47
CA MET A 208 1.21 11.16 5.70
C MET A 208 0.97 12.66 5.70
N THR A 209 1.15 13.35 4.57
CA THR A 209 1.17 14.83 4.55
C THR A 209 -0.11 15.49 4.07
N THR A 210 -0.85 14.87 3.14
CA THR A 210 -2.05 15.46 2.53
C THR A 210 -3.21 15.66 3.51
N PRO A 211 -3.43 14.80 4.53
CA PRO A 211 -4.52 15.00 5.48
C PRO A 211 -4.50 16.38 6.16
N PHE A 212 -3.31 16.94 6.43
CA PHE A 212 -3.19 18.27 7.05
C PHE A 212 -3.78 19.38 6.20
N SER A 213 -3.47 19.43 4.90
CA SER A 213 -4.01 20.48 4.01
C SER A 213 -5.52 20.40 3.88
N VAL A 214 -6.07 19.18 3.84
CA VAL A 214 -7.53 18.97 3.74
C VAL A 214 -8.22 19.37 5.03
N ALA A 215 -7.69 18.97 6.18
CA ALA A 215 -8.22 19.35 7.48
C ALA A 215 -8.16 20.87 7.71
N VAL A 216 -7.09 21.55 7.29
CA VAL A 216 -6.98 23.02 7.34
C VAL A 216 -8.07 23.68 6.50
N ALA A 217 -8.30 23.19 5.27
CA ALA A 217 -9.33 23.75 4.39
C ALA A 217 -10.73 23.57 5.00
N GLU A 218 -11.04 22.39 5.54
CA GLU A 218 -12.34 22.12 6.15
C GLU A 218 -12.57 22.95 7.42
N LEU A 219 -11.55 23.14 8.26
CA LEU A 219 -11.65 24.00 9.44
C LEU A 219 -11.87 25.47 9.09
N LYS A 220 -11.22 25.96 8.02
CA LYS A 220 -11.42 27.34 7.54
C LYS A 220 -12.84 27.54 7.00
N LEU A 221 -13.33 26.62 6.18
CA LEU A 221 -14.69 26.65 5.65
C LEU A 221 -15.74 26.65 6.78
N LYS A 222 -15.62 25.73 7.75
CA LYS A 222 -16.52 25.68 8.92
C LYS A 222 -16.52 26.98 9.73
N ARG A 223 -15.38 27.68 9.81
CA ARG A 223 -15.29 28.96 10.52
C ARG A 223 -15.99 30.09 9.77
N GLU A 224 -15.87 30.11 8.44
CA GLU A 224 -16.57 31.09 7.59
C GLU A 224 -18.08 30.87 7.63
N ASP A 225 -18.55 29.62 7.57
CA ASP A 225 -19.96 29.27 7.72
C ASP A 225 -20.53 29.74 9.07
N ASN A 226 -19.80 29.48 10.16
CA ASN A 226 -20.20 29.92 11.51
C ASN A 226 -20.17 31.45 11.69
N ALA A 227 -19.26 32.15 11.00
CA ALA A 227 -19.20 33.61 11.03
C ALA A 227 -20.32 34.27 10.21
N SER A 228 -20.75 33.63 9.12
CA SER A 228 -21.86 34.11 8.27
C SER A 228 -23.25 33.83 8.85
N SER A 229 -23.34 32.93 9.83
CA SER A 229 -24.59 32.54 10.51
C SER A 229 -24.74 33.14 11.92
N ALA A 230 -23.77 33.95 12.36
CA ALA A 230 -23.90 34.74 13.59
C ALA A 230 -24.73 36.02 13.30
N PRO A 231 -25.82 36.28 14.05
CA PRO A 231 -26.71 37.43 13.83
C PRO A 231 -26.06 38.79 14.11
#